data_AF-A0A9X1WPI1-F1
#
_entry.id   AF-A0A9X1WPI1-F1
#
_cell.length_a   1.000
_cell.length_b   1.000
_cell.length_c   1.000
_cell.angle_alpha   90.00
_cell.angle_beta   90.00
_cell.angle_gamma   90.00
#
_symmetry.space_group_name_H-M   'P 1'
#
loop_
_entity.id
_entity.type
_entity.pdbx_description
1 polymer ?
#
loop_
_entity_poly.entity_id
_entity_poly.type
_entity_poly.pdbx_seq_one_letter_code
_entity_poly.pdbx_strand_id
1 'polypeptide(L)'
;MASLAKLVGERIRQIRKAQKMSQEGLGELANLQSSYIGGVERGERNVSIETLEKIIKALNMSYSEFFRFGEIGTSSKLSKEELIEVFSGELLTRDISDVKEIFEIYNIIKKGK
;
A
#
# COMPACT_ATOMS: atom_id res chain seq x y z
N MET A 1 -7.59 -8.74 -15.69
CA MET A 1 -6.69 -8.36 -14.58
C MET A 1 -5.96 -7.08 -14.95
N ALA A 2 -5.78 -6.13 -14.03
CA ALA A 2 -4.98 -4.93 -14.28
C ALA A 2 -3.48 -5.28 -14.23
N SER A 3 -2.64 -4.67 -15.08
CA SER A 3 -1.19 -4.89 -15.05
C SER A 3 -0.57 -4.24 -13.80
N LEU A 4 0.59 -4.76 -13.37
CA LEU A 4 1.36 -4.17 -12.27
C LEU A 4 1.67 -2.68 -12.52
N ALA A 5 2.02 -2.32 -13.75
CA ALA A 5 2.26 -0.93 -14.15
C ALA A 5 1.03 -0.04 -13.91
N LYS A 6 -0.19 -0.55 -14.17
CA LYS A 6 -1.44 0.19 -13.92
C LYS A 6 -1.73 0.34 -12.43
N LEU A 7 -1.43 -0.70 -11.62
CA LEU A 7 -1.59 -0.65 -10.16
C LEU A 7 -0.63 0.39 -9.53
N VAL A 8 0.64 0.35 -9.91
CA VAL A 8 1.67 1.30 -9.45
C VAL A 8 1.33 2.72 -9.92
N GLY A 9 0.94 2.88 -11.18
CA GLY A 9 0.53 4.17 -11.74
C GLY A 9 -0.64 4.80 -10.98
N GLU A 10 -1.67 4.02 -10.68
CA GLU A 10 -2.82 4.53 -9.93
C GLU A 10 -2.43 4.85 -8.47
N ARG A 11 -1.54 4.07 -7.84
CA ARG A 11 -1.01 4.38 -6.49
C ARG A 11 -0.28 5.73 -6.45
N ILE A 12 0.58 5.99 -7.44
CA ILE A 12 1.27 7.30 -7.61
C ILE A 12 0.23 8.41 -7.71
N ARG A 13 -0.77 8.23 -8.58
CA ARG A 13 -1.83 9.21 -8.81
C ARG A 13 -2.64 9.51 -7.55
N GLN A 14 -3.01 8.48 -6.80
CA GLN A 14 -3.77 8.60 -5.55
C GLN A 14 -3.01 9.42 -4.51
N ILE A 15 -1.75 9.05 -4.24
CA ILE A 15 -0.90 9.75 -3.25
C ILE A 15 -0.69 11.20 -3.69
N ARG A 16 -0.32 11.43 -4.95
CA ARG A 16 -0.12 12.78 -5.50
C ARG A 16 -1.34 13.66 -5.32
N LYS A 17 -2.54 13.14 -5.63
CA LYS A 17 -3.80 13.88 -5.46
C LYS A 17 -4.13 14.14 -4.00
N ALA A 18 -3.89 13.19 -3.10
CA ALA A 18 -4.07 13.37 -1.67
C ALA A 18 -3.19 14.51 -1.12
N GLN A 19 -1.99 14.67 -1.67
CA GLN A 19 -1.06 15.77 -1.37
C GLN A 19 -1.34 17.06 -2.17
N LYS A 20 -2.45 17.11 -2.95
CA LYS A 20 -2.85 18.26 -3.80
C LYS A 20 -1.79 18.69 -4.83
N MET A 21 -0.93 17.78 -5.26
CA MET A 21 0.12 18.07 -6.25
C MET A 21 -0.37 17.89 -7.69
N SER A 22 0.10 18.73 -8.61
CA SER A 22 -0.09 18.53 -10.06
C SER A 22 0.92 17.51 -10.61
N GLN A 23 0.69 16.97 -11.81
CA GLN A 23 1.67 16.11 -12.48
C GLN A 23 2.97 16.86 -12.79
N GLU A 24 2.87 18.16 -13.06
CA GLU A 24 4.01 19.06 -13.23
C GLU A 24 4.80 19.21 -11.93
N GLY A 25 4.14 19.51 -10.81
CA GLY A 25 4.81 19.62 -9.52
C GLY A 25 5.48 18.32 -9.08
N LEU A 26 4.85 17.15 -9.31
CA LEU A 26 5.52 15.87 -9.06
C LEU A 26 6.70 15.64 -10.02
N GLY A 27 6.55 16.02 -11.28
CA GLY A 27 7.62 15.96 -12.28
C GLY A 27 8.83 16.78 -11.85
N GLU A 28 8.63 18.03 -11.43
CA GLU A 28 9.69 18.91 -10.94
C GLU A 28 10.44 18.30 -9.76
N LEU A 29 9.73 17.83 -8.72
CA LEU A 29 10.35 17.22 -7.54
C LEU A 29 11.08 15.91 -7.86
N ALA A 30 10.58 15.12 -8.80
CA ALA A 30 11.21 13.86 -9.21
C ALA A 30 12.30 14.04 -10.29
N ASN A 31 12.51 15.26 -10.78
CA ASN A 31 13.32 15.57 -11.96
C ASN A 31 12.90 14.76 -13.20
N LEU A 32 11.60 14.80 -13.51
CA LEU A 32 10.94 14.08 -14.60
C LEU A 32 9.98 15.01 -15.36
N GLN A 33 9.74 14.73 -16.64
CA GLN A 33 8.74 15.47 -17.40
C GLN A 33 7.31 15.13 -16.93
N SER A 34 6.45 16.14 -16.83
CA SER A 34 5.04 15.98 -16.44
C SER A 34 4.26 15.00 -17.33
N SER A 35 4.56 14.99 -18.64
CA SER A 35 4.00 14.05 -19.61
C SER A 35 4.40 12.60 -19.34
N TYR A 36 5.64 12.38 -18.86
CA TYR A 36 6.13 11.07 -18.45
C TYR A 36 5.40 10.61 -17.19
N ILE A 37 5.27 11.47 -16.17
CA ILE A 37 4.47 11.18 -14.96
C ILE A 37 3.05 10.78 -15.35
N GLY A 38 2.40 11.53 -16.25
CA GLY A 38 1.06 11.19 -16.72
C GLY A 38 0.98 9.83 -17.42
N GLY A 39 1.98 9.49 -18.25
CA GLY A 39 2.07 8.17 -18.88
C GLY A 39 2.28 7.03 -17.88
N VAL A 40 3.09 7.26 -16.83
CA VAL A 40 3.28 6.30 -15.73
C VAL A 40 1.98 6.11 -14.95
N GLU A 41 1.30 7.20 -14.58
CA GLU A 41 0.03 7.14 -13.84
C GLU A 41 -1.07 6.36 -14.58
N ARG A 42 -1.11 6.45 -15.91
CA ARG A 42 -2.05 5.69 -16.74
C ARG A 42 -1.62 4.25 -17.02
N GLY A 43 -0.41 3.86 -16.61
CA GLY A 43 0.18 2.55 -16.92
C GLY A 43 0.62 2.37 -18.37
N GLU A 44 0.75 3.47 -19.12
CA GLU A 44 1.19 3.50 -20.53
C GLU A 44 2.72 3.49 -20.67
N ARG A 45 3.43 3.70 -19.55
CA ARG A 45 4.89 3.68 -19.47
C ARG A 45 5.33 2.59 -18.50
N ASN A 46 6.27 1.75 -18.94
CA ASN A 46 6.97 0.83 -18.06
C ASN A 46 8.07 1.59 -17.31
N VAL A 47 7.76 2.04 -16.09
CA VAL A 47 8.68 2.81 -15.26
C VAL A 47 9.81 1.90 -14.76
N SER A 48 11.07 2.35 -14.86
CA SER A 48 12.18 1.61 -14.25
C SER A 48 12.11 1.71 -12.72
N ILE A 49 12.69 0.75 -12.00
CA ILE A 49 12.74 0.76 -10.54
C ILE A 49 13.44 2.02 -10.01
N GLU A 50 14.54 2.44 -10.64
CA GLU A 50 15.25 3.69 -10.28
C GLU A 50 14.36 4.94 -10.45
N THR A 51 13.56 4.97 -11.52
CA THR A 51 12.63 6.09 -11.75
C THR A 51 11.48 6.06 -10.76
N LEU A 52 10.98 4.87 -10.44
CA LEU A 52 9.97 4.69 -9.39
C LEU A 52 10.49 5.15 -8.04
N GLU A 53 11.74 4.84 -7.69
CA GLU A 53 12.37 5.32 -6.46
C GLU A 53 12.40 6.85 -6.38
N LYS A 54 12.76 7.54 -7.48
CA LYS A 54 12.71 9.01 -7.55
C LYS A 54 11.29 9.55 -7.30
N ILE A 55 10.29 8.91 -7.89
CA ILE A 55 8.88 9.29 -7.70
C ILE A 55 8.45 9.07 -6.25
N ILE A 56 8.78 7.94 -5.64
CA ILE A 56 8.44 7.63 -4.24
C ILE A 56 9.07 8.65 -3.29
N LYS A 57 10.34 8.99 -3.51
CA LYS A 57 11.05 10.03 -2.74
C LYS A 57 10.42 11.41 -2.93
N ALA A 58 10.06 11.78 -4.16
CA ALA A 58 9.39 13.05 -4.46
C ALA A 58 8.00 13.16 -3.82
N LEU A 59 7.31 12.04 -3.62
CA LEU A 59 6.05 11.95 -2.87
C LEU A 59 6.26 11.92 -1.34
N ASN A 60 7.50 11.92 -0.86
CA ASN A 60 7.86 11.81 0.56
C ASN A 60 7.20 10.61 1.26
N MET A 61 7.21 9.45 0.59
CA MET A 61 6.65 8.20 1.12
C MET A 61 7.77 7.21 1.46
N SER A 62 7.57 6.40 2.49
CA SER A 62 8.39 5.20 2.67
C SER A 62 8.02 4.12 1.65
N TYR A 63 8.93 3.19 1.38
CA TYR A 63 8.66 2.09 0.45
C TYR A 63 7.53 1.19 0.94
N SER A 64 7.50 0.87 2.24
CA SER A 64 6.45 0.05 2.83
C SER A 64 5.08 0.70 2.66
N GLU A 65 4.94 1.99 2.97
CA GLU A 65 3.68 2.70 2.78
C GLU A 65 3.29 2.82 1.31
N PHE A 66 4.24 3.06 0.40
CA PHE A 66 3.94 3.15 -1.02
C PHE A 66 3.41 1.83 -1.58
N PHE A 67 4.10 0.72 -1.31
CA PHE A 67 3.76 -0.62 -1.77
C PHE A 67 2.66 -1.30 -0.94
N ARG A 68 2.12 -0.61 0.07
CA ARG A 68 0.90 -1.04 0.76
C ARG A 68 -0.32 -0.83 -0.14
N PHE A 69 -0.44 -1.70 -1.13
CA PHE A 69 -1.62 -1.81 -1.97
C PHE A 69 -2.74 -2.44 -1.14
N GLY A 70 -3.92 -1.83 -1.13
CA GLY A 70 -5.09 -2.41 -0.47
C GLY A 70 -5.27 -2.10 1.02
N GLU A 71 -4.33 -1.44 1.70
CA GLU A 71 -4.53 -1.09 3.12
C GLU A 71 -4.33 0.41 3.37
N ILE A 72 -5.38 1.21 3.40
CA ILE A 72 -5.57 2.25 4.43
C ILE A 72 -7.08 2.43 4.49
N GLY A 73 -7.72 1.78 5.45
CA GLY A 73 -9.17 1.74 5.53
C GLY A 73 -9.69 0.87 6.66
N THR A 74 -9.33 1.18 7.89
CA THR A 74 -10.34 1.07 8.95
C THR A 74 -11.56 1.86 8.47
N SER A 75 -12.62 1.12 8.11
CA SER A 75 -13.90 1.57 7.52
C SER A 75 -14.12 1.28 6.02
N SER A 76 -13.87 0.05 5.56
CA SER A 76 -14.80 -0.68 4.68
C SER A 76 -14.36 -2.15 4.54
N LYS A 77 -15.08 -3.07 5.22
CA LYS A 77 -15.01 -4.55 5.16
C LYS A 77 -13.71 -5.15 4.58
N LEU A 78 -12.76 -5.48 5.46
CA LEU A 78 -11.79 -6.54 5.19
C LEU A 78 -12.57 -7.83 4.84
N SER A 79 -12.16 -8.51 3.77
CA SER A 79 -12.55 -9.90 3.56
C SER A 79 -12.04 -10.75 4.72
N LYS A 80 -12.64 -11.93 4.93
CA LYS A 80 -12.20 -12.82 6.01
C LYS A 80 -10.77 -13.27 5.78
N GLU A 81 -10.43 -13.44 4.51
CA GLU A 81 -9.14 -13.89 4.01
C GLU A 81 -8.04 -12.86 4.34
N GLU A 82 -8.28 -11.58 4.03
CA GLU A 82 -7.33 -10.50 4.37
C GLU A 82 -7.13 -10.36 5.88
N LEU A 83 -8.21 -10.46 6.67
CA LEU A 83 -8.09 -10.39 8.12
C LEU A 83 -7.28 -11.56 8.69
N ILE A 84 -7.46 -12.77 8.15
CA ILE A 84 -6.69 -13.95 8.56
C ILE A 84 -5.22 -13.79 8.18
N GLU A 85 -4.93 -13.25 7.01
CA GLU A 85 -3.54 -13.05 6.54
C GLU A 85 -2.79 -12.07 7.44
N VAL A 86 -3.36 -10.90 7.70
CA VAL A 86 -2.79 -9.89 8.60
C VAL A 86 -2.61 -10.47 10.01
N PHE A 87 -3.65 -11.10 10.55
CA PHE A 87 -3.59 -11.67 11.90
C PHE A 87 -2.56 -12.79 12.02
N SER A 88 -2.46 -13.67 11.03
CA SER A 88 -1.46 -14.75 11.01
C SER A 88 -0.03 -14.19 10.96
N GLY A 89 0.21 -13.17 10.14
CA GLY A 89 1.49 -12.49 10.05
C GLY A 89 1.92 -11.91 11.41
N GLU A 90 1.02 -11.22 12.10
CA GLU A 90 1.30 -10.68 13.43
C GLU A 90 1.60 -11.78 14.46
N LEU A 91 0.79 -12.85 14.49
CA LEU A 91 0.96 -13.95 15.44
C LEU A 91 2.28 -14.69 15.27
N LEU A 92 2.78 -14.86 14.04
CA LEU A 92 4.05 -15.54 13.77
C LEU A 92 5.27 -14.79 14.31
N THR A 93 5.14 -13.49 14.56
CA THR A 93 6.23 -12.66 15.12
C THR A 93 6.23 -12.58 16.64
N ARG A 94 5.20 -13.12 17.30
CA ARG A 94 5.02 -13.06 18.76
C ARG A 94 5.59 -14.28 19.46
N ASP A 95 5.94 -14.09 20.72
CA ASP A 95 6.32 -15.20 21.59
C ASP A 95 5.15 -16.14 21.84
N ILE A 96 5.46 -17.42 22.05
CA ILE A 96 4.45 -18.47 22.24
C ILE A 96 3.53 -18.22 23.43
N SER A 97 4.00 -17.50 24.45
CA SER A 97 3.21 -17.11 25.63
C SER A 97 2.08 -16.16 25.24
N ASP A 98 2.37 -15.13 24.46
CA ASP A 98 1.38 -14.17 23.95
C ASP A 98 0.35 -14.87 23.06
N VAL A 99 0.81 -15.75 22.16
CA VAL A 99 -0.07 -16.49 21.25
C VAL A 99 -1.03 -17.39 22.03
N LYS A 100 -0.58 -18.01 23.14
CA LYS A 100 -1.43 -18.80 24.03
C LYS A 100 -2.49 -17.93 24.72
N GLU A 101 -2.14 -16.75 25.21
CA GLU A 101 -3.12 -15.84 25.82
C GLU A 101 -4.20 -15.42 24.81
N ILE A 102 -3.81 -15.09 23.58
CA ILE A 102 -4.74 -14.76 22.50
C ILE A 102 -5.66 -15.95 22.18
N PHE A 103 -5.12 -17.17 22.18
CA PHE A 103 -5.91 -18.38 21.96
C PHE A 103 -6.94 -18.63 23.07
N GLU A 104 -6.59 -18.36 24.33
CA GLU A 104 -7.55 -18.43 25.45
C GLU A 104 -8.68 -17.42 25.29
N ILE A 105 -8.37 -16.18 24.88
CA ILE A 105 -9.38 -15.16 24.58
C ILE A 105 -10.32 -15.64 23.46
N TYR A 106 -9.78 -16.22 22.38
CA TYR A 106 -10.59 -16.81 21.31
C TYR A 106 -11.55 -17.90 21.85
N ASN A 107 -11.06 -18.79 22.71
CA ASN A 107 -11.87 -19.86 23.30
C ASN A 107 -12.99 -19.31 24.20
N ILE A 108 -12.74 -18.23 24.95
CA ILE A 108 -13.77 -17.55 25.75
C ILE A 108 -14.87 -17.00 24.83
N ILE A 109 -14.49 -16.28 23.77
CA ILE A 109 -15.45 -15.70 22.81
C ILE A 109 -16.25 -16.80 22.11
N LYS A 110 -15.59 -17.91 21.75
CA LYS A 110 -16.23 -19.07 21.11
C LYS A 110 -17.27 -19.74 22.00
N LYS A 111 -17.03 -19.81 23.32
CA LYS A 111 -17.96 -20.42 24.29
C LYS A 111 -19.15 -19.52 24.64
N GLY A 112 -19.01 -18.20 24.49
CA GLY A 112 -20.07 -17.22 24.77
C GLY A 112 -21.04 -16.95 23.62
N LYS A 113 -20.88 -17.63 22.48
CA LYS A 113 -21.79 -17.63 21.33
C LYS A 113 -22.44 -19.00 21.20
#